data_AF-A0A933WG42-F1
#
_entry.id   AF-A0A933WG42-F1
#
_cell.length_a   1.000
_cell.length_b   1.000
_cell.length_c   1.000
_cell.angle_alpha   90.00
_cell.angle_beta   90.00
_cell.angle_gamma   90.00
#
_symmetry.space_group_name_H-M   'P 1'
#
loop_
_entity.id
_entity.type
_entity.pdbx_description
1 polymer ?
#
loop_
_entity_poly.entity_id
_entity_poly.type
_entity_poly.pdbx_seq_one_letter_code
_entity_poly.pdbx_strand_id
1 'polypeptide(L)'
;MDIKSYLKEKKELVDSFLKEYFSSPSTPSILGESLAYSLFAGGKRIRPILCLAAYEACDGDSEDIIQFASSIELIHTYSLIHDDLPAMDNDDLRRGKPTNHKVFGEGMAILAGDGLLTEAFYMMSNSLSNKNIKNAALIRAIKEIAFVSGIHGMVGGQAQDLLSEDAEPDKETLSFIHKHKTGALISGSLRAGAILANCTKLSLSAITRYGENIGLAFQVIDDILDIEGNTEELGKTAGSDERKKKMTYPALYGIEQSREKAGELISEAIFAIKDFSGKAEPLREIARYFLERKN
;
A
#
# COMPACT_ATOMS: atom_id res chain seq x y z
N MET A 1 -8.21 -20.64 8.63
CA MET A 1 -8.96 -19.36 8.65
C MET A 1 -9.49 -19.15 7.25
N ASP A 2 -10.68 -18.57 7.05
CA ASP A 2 -11.08 -18.10 5.71
C ASP A 2 -10.51 -16.70 5.47
N ILE A 3 -9.48 -16.61 4.63
CA ILE A 3 -8.81 -15.34 4.32
C ILE A 3 -9.76 -14.33 3.66
N LYS A 4 -10.72 -14.77 2.85
CA LYS A 4 -11.63 -13.85 2.17
C LYS A 4 -12.56 -13.17 3.17
N SER A 5 -13.04 -13.93 4.17
CA SER A 5 -13.83 -13.38 5.27
C SER A 5 -13.02 -12.39 6.10
N TYR A 6 -11.76 -12.72 6.46
CA TYR A 6 -10.89 -11.81 7.21
C TYR A 6 -10.63 -10.49 6.44
N LEU A 7 -10.25 -10.58 5.16
CA LEU A 7 -10.01 -9.41 4.32
C LEU A 7 -11.27 -8.54 4.18
N LYS A 8 -12.44 -9.16 4.03
CA LYS A 8 -13.73 -8.45 3.94
C LYS A 8 -14.05 -7.72 5.24
N GLU A 9 -13.93 -8.40 6.38
CA GLU A 9 -14.18 -7.81 7.70
C GLU A 9 -13.26 -6.60 7.96
N LYS A 10 -11.95 -6.75 7.78
CA LYS A 10 -11.00 -5.65 8.01
C LYS A 10 -11.19 -4.51 7.03
N LYS A 11 -11.57 -4.80 5.78
CA LYS A 11 -11.95 -3.77 4.80
C LYS A 11 -13.19 -3.00 5.25
N GLU A 12 -14.23 -3.69 5.72
CA GLU A 12 -15.47 -3.06 6.21
C GLU A 12 -15.20 -2.18 7.43
N LEU A 13 -14.30 -2.60 8.34
CA LEU A 13 -13.86 -1.83 9.49
C LEU A 13 -13.17 -0.52 9.05
N VAL A 14 -12.22 -0.61 8.12
CA VAL A 14 -11.49 0.55 7.57
C VAL A 14 -12.44 1.50 6.82
N ASP A 15 -13.29 0.97 5.94
CA ASP A 15 -14.23 1.78 5.17
C ASP A 15 -15.25 2.49 6.08
N SER A 16 -15.71 1.82 7.14
CA SER A 16 -16.64 2.42 8.11
C SER A 16 -15.97 3.55 8.89
N PHE A 17 -14.75 3.33 9.39
CA PHE A 17 -13.97 4.36 10.07
C PHE A 17 -13.73 5.57 9.17
N LEU A 18 -13.29 5.36 7.93
CA LEU A 18 -13.02 6.45 6.98
C LEU A 18 -14.30 7.23 6.62
N LYS A 19 -15.44 6.56 6.45
CA LYS A 19 -16.73 7.23 6.19
C LYS A 19 -17.15 8.11 7.36
N GLU A 20 -16.97 7.64 8.58
CA GLU A 20 -17.26 8.43 9.78
C GLU A 20 -16.31 9.62 9.88
N TYR A 21 -15.01 9.40 9.69
CA TYR A 21 -13.98 10.44 9.76
C TYR A 21 -14.24 11.59 8.75
N PHE A 22 -14.59 11.24 7.51
CA PHE A 22 -14.89 12.20 6.44
C PHE A 22 -16.38 12.58 6.33
N SER A 23 -17.19 12.32 7.38
CA SER A 23 -18.62 12.65 7.37
C SER A 23 -18.88 14.16 7.46
N SER A 24 -17.94 14.92 8.02
CA SER A 24 -18.05 16.37 8.17
C SER A 24 -17.63 17.08 6.88
N PRO A 25 -18.39 18.09 6.41
CA PRO A 25 -18.07 18.81 5.19
C PRO A 25 -16.77 19.60 5.36
N SER A 26 -15.87 19.51 4.37
CA SER A 26 -14.68 20.37 4.28
C SER A 26 -15.02 21.72 3.64
N THR A 27 -14.18 22.73 3.89
CA THR A 27 -14.24 24.01 3.17
C THR A 27 -12.89 24.25 2.46
N PRO A 28 -12.88 24.49 1.13
CA PRO A 28 -14.04 24.47 0.23
C PRO A 28 -14.59 23.06 0.01
N SER A 29 -15.89 22.94 -0.29
CA SER A 29 -16.54 21.62 -0.43
C SER A 29 -15.98 20.80 -1.59
N ILE A 30 -15.60 21.46 -2.68
CA ILE A 30 -15.04 20.82 -3.88
C ILE A 30 -13.76 20.04 -3.59
N LEU A 31 -12.94 20.49 -2.63
CA LEU A 31 -11.75 19.77 -2.20
C LEU A 31 -12.15 18.47 -1.49
N GLY A 32 -13.11 18.53 -0.58
CA GLY A 32 -13.66 17.34 0.10
C GLY A 32 -14.26 16.33 -0.86
N GLU A 33 -15.00 16.80 -1.85
CA GLU A 33 -15.55 15.96 -2.93
C GLU A 33 -14.43 15.27 -3.72
N SER A 34 -13.36 15.98 -4.08
CA SER A 34 -12.20 15.43 -4.78
C SER A 34 -11.45 14.37 -3.94
N LEU A 35 -11.20 14.66 -2.66
CA LEU A 35 -10.58 13.72 -1.71
C LEU A 35 -11.42 12.43 -1.61
N ALA A 36 -12.72 12.59 -1.33
CA ALA A 36 -13.67 11.49 -1.12
C ALA A 36 -13.85 10.65 -2.39
N TYR A 37 -13.86 11.29 -3.58
CA TYR A 37 -14.00 10.62 -4.86
C TYR A 37 -12.97 9.50 -5.03
N SER A 38 -11.69 9.84 -4.86
CA SER A 38 -10.59 8.87 -5.02
C SER A 38 -10.49 7.90 -3.84
N LEU A 39 -10.68 8.40 -2.60
CA LEU A 39 -10.60 7.58 -1.40
C LEU A 39 -11.66 6.47 -1.38
N PHE A 40 -12.88 6.77 -1.83
CA PHE A 40 -14.01 5.84 -1.87
C PHE A 40 -14.32 5.28 -3.27
N ALA A 41 -13.41 5.46 -4.25
CA ALA A 41 -13.54 4.87 -5.60
C ALA A 41 -13.50 3.33 -5.61
N GLY A 42 -13.16 2.70 -4.48
CA GLY A 42 -12.98 1.26 -4.33
C GLY A 42 -11.63 0.95 -3.69
N GLY A 43 -11.10 -0.25 -3.94
CA GLY A 43 -9.80 -0.69 -3.43
C GLY A 43 -9.90 -1.77 -2.36
N LYS A 44 -8.84 -2.56 -2.27
CA LYS A 44 -8.76 -3.74 -1.39
C LYS A 44 -8.37 -3.41 0.06
N ARG A 45 -7.92 -2.17 0.32
CA ARG A 45 -7.42 -1.71 1.63
C ARG A 45 -6.28 -2.55 2.20
N ILE A 46 -5.45 -3.13 1.33
CA ILE A 46 -4.38 -4.05 1.73
C ILE A 46 -3.43 -3.43 2.75
N ARG A 47 -3.00 -2.17 2.57
CA ARG A 47 -2.03 -1.51 3.45
C ARG A 47 -2.56 -1.32 4.89
N PRO A 48 -3.77 -0.75 5.10
CA PRO A 48 -4.42 -0.77 6.41
C PRO A 48 -4.55 -2.17 7.00
N ILE A 49 -5.00 -3.15 6.22
CA ILE A 49 -5.19 -4.53 6.69
C ILE A 49 -3.87 -5.15 7.15
N LEU A 50 -2.77 -4.91 6.42
CA LEU A 50 -1.44 -5.37 6.82
C LEU A 50 -0.97 -4.74 8.13
N CYS A 51 -1.26 -3.45 8.35
CA CYS A 51 -0.97 -2.78 9.62
C CYS A 51 -1.74 -3.44 10.79
N LEU A 52 -3.04 -3.68 10.60
CA LEU A 52 -3.90 -4.36 11.57
C LEU A 52 -3.42 -5.78 11.86
N ALA A 53 -3.14 -6.57 10.82
CA ALA A 53 -2.68 -7.95 10.94
C ALA A 53 -1.32 -8.06 11.65
N ALA A 54 -0.40 -7.10 11.44
CA ALA A 54 0.87 -7.08 12.16
C ALA A 54 0.72 -6.69 13.63
N TYR A 55 -0.22 -5.81 13.96
CA TYR A 55 -0.57 -5.49 15.34
C TYR A 55 -1.16 -6.71 16.06
N GLU A 56 -2.10 -7.41 15.41
CA GLU A 56 -2.69 -8.68 15.89
C GLU A 56 -1.64 -9.77 16.08
N ALA A 57 -0.73 -9.94 15.11
CA ALA A 57 0.37 -10.89 15.18
C ALA A 57 1.32 -10.61 16.36
N CYS A 58 1.35 -9.37 16.83
CA CYS A 58 2.10 -8.92 18.01
C CYS A 58 1.22 -8.80 19.28
N ASP A 59 0.13 -9.57 19.32
CA ASP A 59 -0.81 -9.70 20.45
C ASP A 59 -1.73 -8.50 20.73
N GLY A 60 -1.75 -7.48 19.87
CA GLY A 60 -2.67 -6.35 19.99
C GLY A 60 -4.09 -6.64 19.46
N ASP A 61 -5.06 -5.81 19.84
CA ASP A 61 -6.40 -5.78 19.26
C ASP A 61 -6.51 -4.75 18.12
N SER A 62 -6.82 -5.20 16.90
CA SER A 62 -6.88 -4.33 15.71
C SER A 62 -7.74 -3.07 15.88
N GLU A 63 -8.79 -3.10 16.70
CA GLU A 63 -9.64 -1.92 16.95
C GLU A 63 -8.87 -0.77 17.61
N ASP A 64 -7.83 -1.07 18.39
CA ASP A 64 -7.00 -0.05 19.04
C ASP A 64 -6.33 0.89 18.03
N ILE A 65 -5.95 0.36 16.87
CA ILE A 65 -5.13 1.09 15.91
C ILE A 65 -5.89 1.39 14.61
N ILE A 66 -7.21 1.23 14.57
CA ILE A 66 -7.99 1.41 13.34
C ILE A 66 -7.79 2.80 12.71
N GLN A 67 -7.72 3.84 13.54
CA GLN A 67 -7.45 5.20 13.08
C GLN A 67 -6.07 5.32 12.44
N PHE A 68 -5.03 4.79 13.10
CA PHE A 68 -3.68 4.80 12.55
C PHE A 68 -3.59 3.98 11.26
N ALA A 69 -4.13 2.76 11.24
CA ALA A 69 -4.12 1.91 10.05
C ALA A 69 -4.86 2.54 8.87
N SER A 70 -6.01 3.17 9.12
CA SER A 70 -6.82 3.83 8.09
C SER A 70 -6.11 5.03 7.47
N SER A 71 -5.31 5.78 8.25
CA SER A 71 -4.53 6.91 7.74
C SER A 71 -3.51 6.51 6.65
N ILE A 72 -3.04 5.25 6.64
CA ILE A 72 -2.13 4.74 5.61
C ILE A 72 -2.84 4.65 4.25
N GLU A 73 -4.16 4.45 4.23
CA GLU A 73 -4.93 4.46 2.99
C GLU A 73 -5.02 5.85 2.37
N LEU A 74 -4.98 6.92 3.18
CA LEU A 74 -4.90 8.30 2.68
C LEU A 74 -3.55 8.50 1.95
N ILE A 75 -2.46 7.98 2.53
CA ILE A 75 -1.13 7.98 1.90
C ILE A 75 -1.15 7.24 0.56
N HIS A 76 -1.71 6.03 0.54
CA HIS A 76 -1.84 5.28 -0.71
C HIS A 76 -2.73 5.99 -1.73
N THR A 77 -3.82 6.60 -1.30
CA THR A 77 -4.77 7.25 -2.20
C THR A 77 -4.16 8.52 -2.79
N TYR A 78 -3.42 9.33 -2.03
CA TYR A 78 -2.76 10.49 -2.63
C TYR A 78 -1.75 10.07 -3.70
N SER A 79 -1.00 8.99 -3.43
CA SER A 79 0.05 8.58 -4.36
C SER A 79 -0.56 8.18 -5.70
N LEU A 80 -1.72 7.53 -5.70
CA LEU A 80 -2.48 7.24 -6.92
C LEU A 80 -3.00 8.50 -7.61
N ILE A 81 -3.55 9.48 -6.87
CA ILE A 81 -4.04 10.73 -7.46
C ILE A 81 -2.92 11.47 -8.19
N HIS A 82 -1.73 11.55 -7.57
CA HIS A 82 -0.58 12.23 -8.16
C HIS A 82 0.05 11.43 -9.29
N ASP A 83 0.17 10.10 -9.15
CA ASP A 83 0.64 9.19 -10.21
C ASP A 83 -0.22 9.36 -11.48
N ASP A 84 -1.54 9.52 -11.34
CA ASP A 84 -2.47 9.69 -12.45
C ASP A 84 -2.36 11.04 -13.21
N LEU A 85 -1.59 12.03 -12.73
CA LEU A 85 -1.54 13.36 -13.35
C LEU A 85 -0.90 13.34 -14.75
N PRO A 86 -1.21 14.33 -15.62
CA PRO A 86 -0.61 14.42 -16.96
C PRO A 86 0.92 14.51 -17.00
N ALA A 87 1.53 15.06 -15.95
CA ALA A 87 2.99 15.18 -15.81
C ALA A 87 3.65 13.91 -15.25
N MET A 88 2.86 12.89 -14.92
CA MET A 88 3.27 11.60 -14.38
C MET A 88 2.81 10.50 -15.36
N ASP A 89 1.98 9.55 -14.93
CA ASP A 89 1.54 8.44 -15.77
C ASP A 89 0.47 8.83 -16.80
N ASN A 90 -0.17 10.01 -16.67
CA ASN A 90 -1.23 10.53 -17.55
C ASN A 90 -2.36 9.52 -17.83
N ASP A 91 -2.79 8.81 -16.79
CA ASP A 91 -3.85 7.81 -16.91
C ASP A 91 -5.25 8.45 -16.87
N ASP A 92 -6.15 7.95 -17.72
CA ASP A 92 -7.54 8.42 -17.81
C ASP A 92 -8.49 7.68 -16.86
N LEU A 93 -8.12 6.46 -16.43
CA LEU A 93 -8.96 5.57 -15.62
C LEU A 93 -8.20 4.99 -14.43
N ARG A 94 -8.88 4.94 -13.27
CA ARG A 94 -8.42 4.30 -12.04
C ARG A 94 -9.58 3.62 -11.34
N ARG A 95 -9.43 2.32 -10.99
CA ARG A 95 -10.48 1.52 -10.33
C ARG A 95 -11.81 1.53 -11.11
N GLY A 96 -11.73 1.51 -12.45
CA GLY A 96 -12.90 1.54 -13.34
C GLY A 96 -13.64 2.88 -13.40
N LYS A 97 -13.07 3.97 -12.86
CA LYS A 97 -13.64 5.33 -12.90
C LYS A 97 -12.64 6.32 -13.52
N PRO A 98 -13.09 7.47 -14.07
CA PRO A 98 -12.18 8.54 -14.48
C PRO A 98 -11.20 8.93 -13.38
N THR A 99 -9.96 9.24 -13.74
CA THR A 99 -8.97 9.71 -12.76
C THR A 99 -9.38 11.06 -12.18
N ASN A 100 -8.84 11.38 -11.00
CA ASN A 100 -9.24 12.57 -10.25
C ASN A 100 -9.10 13.86 -11.09
N HIS A 101 -7.98 14.00 -11.80
CA HIS A 101 -7.71 15.17 -12.63
C HIS A 101 -8.68 15.30 -13.83
N LYS A 102 -9.26 14.20 -14.32
CA LYS A 102 -10.30 14.23 -15.35
C LYS A 102 -11.63 14.77 -14.84
N VAL A 103 -11.94 14.56 -13.57
CA VAL A 103 -13.20 14.98 -12.96
C VAL A 103 -13.10 16.40 -12.40
N PHE A 104 -12.02 16.71 -11.68
CA PHE A 104 -11.87 17.95 -10.90
C PHE A 104 -10.82 18.92 -11.47
N GLY A 105 -10.10 18.52 -12.52
CA GLY A 105 -8.97 19.27 -13.07
C GLY A 105 -7.67 19.05 -12.30
N GLU A 106 -6.54 19.37 -12.94
CA GLU A 106 -5.19 19.13 -12.40
C GLU A 106 -4.96 19.86 -11.07
N GLY A 107 -5.35 21.14 -10.98
CA GLY A 107 -5.15 21.93 -9.77
C GLY A 107 -5.85 21.33 -8.54
N MET A 108 -7.06 20.80 -8.69
CA MET A 108 -7.76 20.14 -7.58
C MET A 108 -7.20 18.75 -7.29
N ALA A 109 -6.76 18.00 -8.30
CA ALA A 109 -6.11 16.71 -8.08
C ALA A 109 -4.80 16.86 -7.29
N ILE A 110 -3.99 17.88 -7.60
CA ILE A 110 -2.78 18.22 -6.83
C ILE A 110 -3.13 18.50 -5.37
N LEU A 111 -4.06 19.43 -5.13
CA LEU A 111 -4.47 19.80 -3.77
C LEU A 111 -5.15 18.65 -3.00
N ALA A 112 -5.88 17.77 -3.68
CA ALA A 112 -6.46 16.59 -3.07
C ALA A 112 -5.37 15.62 -2.62
N GLY A 113 -4.33 15.41 -3.43
CA GLY A 113 -3.20 14.59 -3.00
C GLY A 113 -2.47 15.21 -1.80
N ASP A 114 -2.16 16.51 -1.84
CA ASP A 114 -1.51 17.23 -0.74
C ASP A 114 -2.35 17.19 0.55
N GLY A 115 -3.67 17.34 0.40
CA GLY A 115 -4.65 17.23 1.47
C GLY A 115 -4.65 15.85 2.12
N LEU A 116 -4.75 14.76 1.34
CA LEU A 116 -4.70 13.39 1.87
C LEU A 116 -3.38 13.08 2.58
N LEU A 117 -2.25 13.47 2.00
CA LEU A 117 -0.92 13.26 2.61
C LEU A 117 -0.83 13.95 3.97
N THR A 118 -1.27 15.20 4.05
CA THR A 118 -1.21 15.99 5.30
C THR A 118 -2.21 15.46 6.33
N GLU A 119 -3.44 15.15 5.89
CA GLU A 119 -4.49 14.61 6.73
C GLU A 119 -4.14 13.25 7.31
N ALA A 120 -3.37 12.43 6.58
CA ALA A 120 -2.87 11.15 7.09
C ALA A 120 -2.05 11.34 8.37
N PHE A 121 -1.10 12.28 8.40
CA PHE A 121 -0.29 12.54 9.59
C PHE A 121 -1.09 13.19 10.72
N TYR A 122 -2.04 14.06 10.39
CA TYR A 122 -2.97 14.61 11.38
C TYR A 122 -3.78 13.49 12.04
N MET A 123 -4.38 12.60 11.24
CA MET A 123 -5.12 11.43 11.69
C MET A 123 -4.27 10.49 12.54
N MET A 124 -3.04 10.17 12.14
CA MET A 124 -2.12 9.36 12.97
C MET A 124 -1.83 10.03 14.30
N SER A 125 -1.56 11.35 14.32
CA SER A 125 -1.22 12.08 15.54
C SER A 125 -2.39 12.15 16.52
N ASN A 126 -3.63 12.20 16.04
CA ASN A 126 -4.82 12.17 16.88
C ASN A 126 -5.03 10.83 17.61
N SER A 127 -4.33 9.76 17.21
CA SER A 127 -4.30 8.50 17.96
C SER A 127 -3.62 8.61 19.34
N LEU A 128 -3.02 9.76 19.67
CA LEU A 128 -2.52 10.08 21.02
C LEU A 128 -3.59 9.97 22.12
N SER A 129 -4.87 10.09 21.75
CA SER A 129 -5.99 9.94 22.67
C SER A 129 -6.27 8.49 23.08
N ASN A 130 -5.74 7.50 22.34
CA ASN A 130 -5.92 6.09 22.66
C ASN A 130 -4.95 5.64 23.77
N LYS A 131 -5.51 5.28 24.93
CA LYS A 131 -4.76 4.82 26.12
C LYS A 131 -4.07 3.46 25.94
N ASN A 132 -4.50 2.67 24.96
CA ASN A 132 -3.91 1.36 24.66
C ASN A 132 -2.59 1.48 23.87
N ILE A 133 -2.32 2.66 23.28
CA ILE A 133 -1.10 2.93 22.52
C ILE A 133 -0.13 3.76 23.35
N LYS A 134 1.13 3.31 23.46
CA LYS A 134 2.19 4.12 24.09
C LYS A 134 2.57 5.27 23.16
N ASN A 135 2.61 6.51 23.67
CA ASN A 135 3.03 7.69 22.89
C ASN A 135 4.39 7.51 22.19
N ALA A 136 5.36 6.87 22.85
CA ALA A 136 6.66 6.58 22.25
C ALA A 136 6.58 5.59 21.07
N ALA A 137 5.65 4.62 21.12
CA ALA A 137 5.39 3.71 20.01
C ALA A 137 4.69 4.45 18.87
N LEU A 138 3.70 5.30 19.17
CA LEU A 138 3.01 6.12 18.17
C LEU A 138 3.98 7.03 17.41
N ILE A 139 4.84 7.77 18.11
CA ILE A 139 5.84 8.64 17.47
C ILE A 139 6.79 7.85 16.57
N ARG A 140 7.21 6.65 17.01
CA ARG A 140 8.04 5.75 16.19
C ARG A 140 7.31 5.25 14.94
N ALA A 141 6.02 4.92 15.06
CA ALA A 141 5.21 4.49 13.92
C ALA A 141 4.95 5.64 12.93
N ILE A 142 4.67 6.85 13.41
CA ILE A 142 4.56 8.05 12.56
C ILE A 142 5.87 8.29 11.81
N LYS A 143 7.02 8.21 12.51
CA LYS A 143 8.35 8.36 11.89
C LYS A 143 8.60 7.29 10.83
N GLU A 144 8.22 6.05 11.09
CA GLU A 144 8.32 4.94 10.14
C GLU A 144 7.54 5.27 8.86
N ILE A 145 6.25 5.62 9.00
CA ILE A 145 5.41 5.94 7.84
C ILE A 145 5.90 7.17 7.08
N ALA A 146 6.34 8.22 7.79
CA ALA A 146 6.94 9.40 7.16
C ALA A 146 8.19 9.05 6.34
N PHE A 147 9.07 8.19 6.89
CA PHE A 147 10.30 7.78 6.21
C PHE A 147 10.01 6.99 4.93
N VAL A 148 9.13 5.97 5.01
CA VAL A 148 8.80 5.11 3.86
C VAL A 148 7.90 5.77 2.83
N SER A 149 7.19 6.85 3.17
CA SER A 149 6.37 7.61 2.21
C SER A 149 7.18 8.70 1.51
N GLY A 150 8.26 9.19 2.13
CA GLY A 150 9.07 10.28 1.60
C GLY A 150 10.15 9.86 0.61
N ILE A 151 11.18 10.70 0.49
CA ILE A 151 12.28 10.57 -0.49
C ILE A 151 13.14 9.31 -0.34
N HIS A 152 13.10 8.67 0.83
CA HIS A 152 13.83 7.42 1.10
C HIS A 152 12.94 6.17 0.88
N GLY A 153 11.69 6.36 0.44
CA GLY A 153 10.74 5.31 0.15
C GLY A 153 9.93 5.66 -1.09
N MET A 154 8.60 5.70 -0.95
CA MET A 154 7.65 5.80 -2.07
C MET A 154 7.96 6.95 -3.04
N VAL A 155 8.18 8.17 -2.55
CA VAL A 155 8.51 9.31 -3.42
C VAL A 155 9.86 9.13 -4.13
N GLY A 156 10.86 8.59 -3.44
CA GLY A 156 12.16 8.27 -4.07
C GLY A 156 12.05 7.21 -5.16
N GLY A 157 11.26 6.15 -4.89
CA GLY A 157 10.95 5.12 -5.87
C GLY A 157 10.17 5.66 -7.07
N GLN A 158 9.19 6.53 -6.84
CA GLN A 158 8.43 7.20 -7.90
C GLN A 158 9.32 8.08 -8.78
N ALA A 159 10.22 8.85 -8.17
CA ALA A 159 11.15 9.69 -8.92
C ALA A 159 12.11 8.84 -9.78
N GLN A 160 12.61 7.73 -9.24
CA GLN A 160 13.44 6.80 -10.03
C GLN A 160 12.64 6.16 -11.16
N ASP A 161 11.37 5.77 -10.94
CA ASP A 161 10.49 5.22 -11.98
C ASP A 161 10.35 6.19 -13.15
N LEU A 162 10.01 7.46 -12.85
CA LEU A 162 9.87 8.52 -13.85
C LEU A 162 11.17 8.78 -14.63
N LEU A 163 12.32 8.78 -13.94
CA LEU A 163 13.63 8.96 -14.59
C LEU A 163 14.08 7.75 -15.41
N SER A 164 13.44 6.60 -15.21
CA SER A 164 13.76 5.34 -15.89
C SER A 164 12.81 5.03 -17.04
N GLU A 165 11.84 5.90 -17.32
CA GLU A 165 11.02 5.82 -18.53
C GLU A 165 11.93 5.90 -19.77
N ASP A 166 11.69 5.02 -20.75
CA ASP A 166 12.53 4.83 -21.95
C ASP A 166 13.99 4.39 -21.70
N ALA A 167 14.40 4.13 -20.45
CA ALA A 167 15.74 3.63 -20.15
C ALA A 167 15.86 2.11 -20.39
N GLU A 168 17.07 1.65 -20.70
CA GLU A 168 17.35 0.22 -20.87
C GLU A 168 17.16 -0.55 -19.56
N PRO A 169 16.47 -1.72 -19.56
CA PRO A 169 16.21 -2.47 -18.35
C PRO A 169 17.47 -2.79 -17.54
N ASP A 170 17.50 -2.30 -16.30
CA ASP A 170 18.60 -2.49 -15.36
C ASP A 170 18.10 -3.16 -14.07
N LYS A 171 18.79 -4.21 -13.64
CA LYS A 171 18.35 -5.04 -12.52
C LYS A 171 18.38 -4.27 -11.21
N GLU A 172 19.44 -3.51 -10.98
CA GLU A 172 19.64 -2.72 -9.77
C GLU A 172 18.57 -1.62 -9.67
N THR A 173 18.30 -0.94 -10.79
CA THR A 173 17.25 0.10 -10.90
C THR A 173 15.86 -0.48 -10.70
N LEU A 174 15.52 -1.60 -11.34
CA LEU A 174 14.23 -2.28 -11.14
C LEU A 174 14.03 -2.66 -9.67
N SER A 175 15.06 -3.26 -9.06
CA SER A 175 15.02 -3.64 -7.65
C SER A 175 14.82 -2.41 -6.75
N PHE A 176 15.48 -1.29 -7.06
CA PHE A 176 15.28 -0.03 -6.35
C PHE A 176 13.84 0.48 -6.48
N ILE A 177 13.30 0.56 -7.70
CA ILE A 177 11.93 1.02 -7.95
C ILE A 177 10.94 0.15 -7.17
N HIS A 178 11.00 -1.17 -7.32
CA HIS A 178 10.06 -2.11 -6.68
C HIS A 178 10.11 -2.02 -5.16
N LYS A 179 11.34 -1.96 -4.61
CA LYS A 179 11.55 -1.85 -3.17
C LYS A 179 10.98 -0.55 -2.62
N HIS A 180 11.14 0.57 -3.32
CA HIS A 180 10.81 1.88 -2.78
C HIS A 180 9.41 2.37 -3.16
N LYS A 181 9.01 2.29 -4.44
CA LYS A 181 7.69 2.77 -4.93
C LYS A 181 6.54 2.01 -4.30
N THR A 182 6.64 0.67 -4.22
CA THR A 182 5.55 -0.19 -3.72
C THR A 182 5.92 -0.86 -2.40
N GLY A 183 7.09 -1.50 -2.34
CA GLY A 183 7.50 -2.31 -1.19
C GLY A 183 7.64 -1.54 0.12
N ALA A 184 8.11 -0.30 0.07
CA ALA A 184 8.40 0.49 1.26
C ALA A 184 7.13 0.76 2.09
N LEU A 185 6.03 1.16 1.45
CA LEU A 185 4.78 1.42 2.17
C LEU A 185 4.11 0.13 2.66
N ILE A 186 4.24 -0.99 1.94
CA ILE A 186 3.78 -2.32 2.39
C ILE A 186 4.53 -2.75 3.65
N SER A 187 5.86 -2.75 3.61
CA SER A 187 6.71 -3.09 4.76
C SER A 187 6.53 -2.12 5.91
N GLY A 188 6.44 -0.82 5.63
CA GLY A 188 6.18 0.22 6.62
C GLY A 188 4.82 0.08 7.31
N SER A 189 3.78 -0.36 6.60
CA SER A 189 2.46 -0.65 7.20
C SER A 189 2.56 -1.76 8.24
N LEU A 190 3.22 -2.86 7.88
CA LEU A 190 3.46 -3.99 8.78
C LEU A 190 4.31 -3.59 9.99
N ARG A 191 5.41 -2.88 9.74
CA ARG A 191 6.31 -2.40 10.79
C ARG A 191 5.62 -1.42 11.73
N ALA A 192 4.78 -0.53 11.22
CA ALA A 192 4.02 0.41 12.04
C ALA A 192 3.06 -0.33 13.00
N GLY A 193 2.32 -1.33 12.52
CA GLY A 193 1.49 -2.20 13.36
C GLY A 193 2.30 -2.90 14.45
N ALA A 194 3.42 -3.53 14.10
CA ALA A 194 4.29 -4.19 15.07
C ALA A 194 4.91 -3.20 16.09
N ILE A 195 5.27 -1.98 15.65
CA ILE A 195 5.80 -0.92 16.53
C ILE A 195 4.73 -0.46 17.52
N LEU A 196 3.48 -0.25 17.06
CA LEU A 196 2.35 0.18 17.90
C LEU A 196 2.03 -0.86 18.97
N ALA A 197 2.11 -2.16 18.63
CA ALA A 197 1.97 -3.26 19.59
C ALA A 197 3.13 -3.34 20.61
N ASN A 198 4.14 -2.47 20.47
CA ASN A 198 5.33 -2.45 21.31
C ASN A 198 6.02 -3.83 21.37
N CYS A 199 6.08 -4.51 20.22
CA CYS A 199 6.67 -5.84 20.10
C CYS A 199 8.19 -5.84 20.38
N THR A 200 8.75 -7.04 20.52
CA THR A 200 10.20 -7.21 20.71
C THR A 200 10.98 -6.82 19.44
N LYS A 201 12.28 -6.51 19.60
CA LYS A 201 13.16 -6.28 18.44
C LYS A 201 13.23 -7.48 17.49
N LEU A 202 13.14 -8.70 18.02
CA LEU A 202 13.13 -9.93 17.23
C LEU A 202 11.85 -10.02 16.39
N SER A 203 10.69 -9.78 17.01
CA SER A 203 9.39 -9.73 16.31
C SER A 203 9.39 -8.65 15.22
N LEU A 204 9.88 -7.44 15.52
CA LEU A 204 9.98 -6.37 14.54
C LEU A 204 10.89 -6.75 13.36
N SER A 205 12.04 -7.40 13.62
CA SER A 205 12.94 -7.87 12.57
C SER A 205 12.30 -8.95 11.69
N ALA A 206 11.54 -9.86 12.27
CA ALA A 206 10.80 -10.89 11.55
C ALA A 206 9.70 -10.28 10.65
N ILE A 207 8.90 -9.36 11.21
CA ILE A 207 7.87 -8.62 10.46
C ILE A 207 8.49 -7.79 9.33
N THR A 208 9.68 -7.23 9.53
CA THR A 208 10.40 -6.49 8.49
C THR A 208 10.75 -7.38 7.32
N ARG A 209 11.37 -8.54 7.58
CA ARG A 209 11.73 -9.52 6.52
C ARG A 209 10.49 -10.04 5.80
N TYR A 210 9.42 -10.33 6.54
CA TYR A 210 8.13 -10.68 5.95
C TYR A 210 7.62 -9.57 5.01
N GLY A 211 7.63 -8.30 5.46
CA GLY A 211 7.14 -7.17 4.68
C GLY A 211 7.98 -6.85 3.45
N GLU A 212 9.30 -6.97 3.53
CA GLU A 212 10.21 -6.80 2.39
C GLU A 212 9.93 -7.83 1.30
N ASN A 213 9.78 -9.10 1.68
CA ASN A 213 9.50 -10.18 0.73
C ASN A 213 8.09 -10.09 0.13
N ILE A 214 7.08 -9.78 0.94
CA ILE A 214 5.70 -9.59 0.46
C ILE A 214 5.57 -8.37 -0.43
N GLY A 215 6.24 -7.28 -0.09
CA GLY A 215 6.26 -6.07 -0.90
C GLY A 215 6.84 -6.31 -2.28
N LEU A 216 7.95 -7.05 -2.36
CA LEU A 216 8.54 -7.42 -3.66
C LEU A 216 7.67 -8.41 -4.42
N ALA A 217 7.16 -9.46 -3.76
CA ALA A 217 6.27 -10.43 -4.38
C ALA A 217 5.02 -9.77 -4.96
N PHE A 218 4.44 -8.81 -4.24
CA PHE A 218 3.27 -8.06 -4.70
C PHE A 218 3.54 -7.39 -6.06
N GLN A 219 4.69 -6.74 -6.21
CA GLN A 219 5.04 -6.06 -7.46
C GLN A 219 5.33 -7.04 -8.60
N VAL A 220 6.09 -8.11 -8.33
CA VAL A 220 6.34 -9.16 -9.33
C VAL A 220 5.03 -9.75 -9.86
N ILE A 221 4.06 -9.96 -8.98
CA ILE A 221 2.74 -10.48 -9.34
C ILE A 221 1.92 -9.42 -10.12
N ASP A 222 1.95 -8.15 -9.71
CA ASP A 222 1.29 -7.07 -10.45
C ASP A 222 1.85 -6.95 -11.89
N ASP A 223 3.16 -7.07 -12.07
CA ASP A 223 3.80 -7.04 -13.40
C ASP A 223 3.35 -8.24 -14.27
N ILE A 224 3.25 -9.43 -13.69
CA ILE A 224 2.74 -10.63 -14.40
C ILE A 224 1.28 -10.42 -14.81
N LEU A 225 0.46 -9.89 -13.89
CA LEU A 225 -0.95 -9.61 -14.14
C LEU A 225 -1.17 -8.50 -15.20
N ASP A 226 -0.26 -7.52 -15.33
CA ASP A 226 -0.37 -6.48 -16.36
C ASP A 226 -0.24 -7.05 -17.79
N ILE A 227 0.54 -8.13 -17.94
CA ILE A 227 0.77 -8.82 -19.21
C ILE A 227 -0.33 -9.83 -19.52
N GLU A 228 -0.76 -10.60 -18.54
CA GLU A 228 -1.72 -11.70 -18.74
C GLU A 228 -3.18 -11.27 -18.58
N GLY A 229 -3.44 -10.20 -17.81
CA GLY A 229 -4.77 -9.75 -17.44
C GLY A 229 -5.47 -8.94 -18.52
N ASN A 230 -6.81 -8.91 -18.47
CA ASN A 230 -7.62 -8.01 -19.28
C ASN A 230 -7.94 -6.71 -18.51
N THR A 231 -8.19 -5.62 -19.24
CA THR A 231 -8.49 -4.28 -18.67
C THR A 231 -9.68 -4.30 -17.69
N GLU A 232 -10.69 -5.13 -17.94
CA GLU A 232 -11.88 -5.23 -17.09
C GLU A 232 -11.58 -5.84 -15.71
N GLU A 233 -10.73 -6.87 -15.66
CA GLU A 233 -10.34 -7.54 -14.41
C GLU A 233 -9.36 -6.72 -13.58
N LEU A 234 -8.45 -5.98 -14.22
CA LEU A 234 -7.43 -5.17 -13.55
C LEU A 234 -7.95 -3.81 -13.06
N GLY A 235 -9.03 -3.29 -13.67
CA GLY A 235 -9.59 -1.97 -13.34
C GLY A 235 -8.66 -0.79 -13.70
N LYS A 236 -7.58 -1.07 -14.45
CA LYS A 236 -6.63 -0.15 -15.10
C LYS A 236 -6.38 -0.64 -16.53
N THR A 237 -5.86 0.21 -17.41
CA THR A 237 -5.62 -0.13 -18.82
C THR A 237 -4.52 -1.19 -18.95
N ALA A 238 -4.85 -2.43 -19.31
CA ALA A 238 -3.87 -3.53 -19.47
C ALA A 238 -2.77 -3.17 -20.50
N GLY A 239 -1.57 -3.74 -20.32
CA GLY A 239 -0.40 -3.42 -21.13
C GLY A 239 0.04 -1.95 -21.01
N SER A 240 -0.26 -1.28 -19.89
CA SER A 240 0.24 0.08 -19.65
C SER A 240 1.76 0.10 -19.62
N ASP A 241 2.35 -0.95 -19.05
CA ASP A 241 3.77 -1.01 -18.78
C ASP A 241 4.56 -1.18 -20.07
N GLU A 242 4.06 -1.98 -21.02
CA GLU A 242 4.65 -2.12 -22.36
C GLU A 242 4.55 -0.81 -23.17
N ARG A 243 3.38 -0.13 -23.14
CA ARG A 243 3.19 1.16 -23.83
C ARG A 243 4.10 2.26 -23.29
N LYS A 244 4.32 2.27 -21.97
CA LYS A 244 5.18 3.23 -21.26
C LYS A 244 6.64 2.76 -21.19
N LYS A 245 6.97 1.60 -21.78
CA LYS A 245 8.28 0.93 -21.72
C LYS A 245 8.86 0.90 -20.29
N LYS A 246 8.00 0.61 -19.30
CA LYS A 246 8.43 0.48 -17.92
C LYS A 246 9.31 -0.76 -17.76
N MET A 247 10.30 -0.67 -16.88
CA MET A 247 11.08 -1.83 -16.47
C MET A 247 10.20 -2.73 -15.60
N THR A 248 10.04 -3.99 -16.00
CA THR A 248 9.25 -4.97 -15.24
C THR A 248 10.03 -6.28 -15.07
N TYR A 249 9.63 -7.10 -14.10
CA TYR A 249 10.26 -8.41 -13.89
C TYR A 249 10.12 -9.35 -15.09
N PRO A 250 8.93 -9.49 -15.71
CA PRO A 250 8.78 -10.32 -16.90
C PRO A 250 9.61 -9.83 -18.09
N ALA A 251 9.84 -8.52 -18.22
CA ALA A 251 10.71 -7.98 -19.28
C ALA A 251 12.18 -8.38 -19.09
N LEU A 252 12.67 -8.48 -17.85
CA LEU A 252 14.06 -8.86 -17.54
C LEU A 252 14.29 -10.38 -17.51
N TYR A 253 13.36 -11.14 -16.95
CA TYR A 253 13.55 -12.55 -16.60
C TYR A 253 12.58 -13.50 -17.32
N GLY A 254 11.53 -12.97 -17.96
CA GLY A 254 10.43 -13.76 -18.49
C GLY A 254 9.41 -14.16 -17.42
N ILE A 255 8.22 -14.54 -17.88
CA ILE A 255 7.05 -14.82 -17.03
C ILE A 255 7.30 -15.99 -16.07
N GLU A 256 7.84 -17.10 -16.57
CA GLU A 256 8.05 -18.31 -15.75
C GLU A 256 9.02 -18.06 -14.58
N GLN A 257 10.15 -17.41 -14.84
CA GLN A 257 11.12 -17.06 -13.79
C GLN A 257 10.54 -16.04 -12.80
N SER A 258 9.69 -15.13 -13.28
CA SER A 258 8.98 -14.17 -12.42
C SER A 258 7.99 -14.88 -11.48
N ARG A 259 7.26 -15.89 -11.98
CA ARG A 259 6.36 -16.72 -11.15
C ARG A 259 7.12 -17.52 -10.09
N GLU A 260 8.23 -18.15 -10.46
CA GLU A 260 9.09 -18.87 -9.53
C GLU A 260 9.61 -17.93 -8.43
N LYS A 261 10.10 -16.75 -8.83
CA LYS A 261 10.58 -15.73 -7.89
C LYS A 261 9.49 -15.26 -6.92
N ALA A 262 8.27 -15.05 -7.40
CA ALA A 262 7.15 -14.71 -6.53
C ALA A 262 6.90 -15.82 -5.50
N GLY A 263 6.90 -17.09 -5.91
CA GLY A 263 6.75 -18.24 -5.02
C GLY A 263 7.84 -18.34 -3.94
N GLU A 264 9.10 -18.12 -4.31
CA GLU A 264 10.23 -18.05 -3.37
C GLU A 264 10.02 -16.95 -2.31
N LEU A 265 9.69 -15.74 -2.76
CA LEU A 265 9.49 -14.58 -1.87
C LEU A 265 8.35 -14.83 -0.87
N ILE A 266 7.23 -15.42 -1.33
CA ILE A 266 6.12 -15.80 -0.45
C ILE A 266 6.57 -16.85 0.59
N SER A 267 7.34 -17.85 0.17
CA SER A 267 7.84 -18.91 1.07
C SER A 267 8.78 -18.34 2.14
N GLU A 268 9.70 -17.47 1.74
CA GLU A 268 10.62 -16.78 2.65
C GLU A 268 9.88 -15.84 3.62
N ALA A 269 8.84 -15.13 3.14
CA ALA A 269 8.00 -14.30 4.00
C ALA A 269 7.34 -15.13 5.09
N ILE A 270 6.65 -16.22 4.73
CA ILE A 270 5.99 -17.11 5.70
C ILE A 270 7.00 -17.69 6.69
N PHE A 271 8.19 -18.07 6.22
CA PHE A 271 9.25 -18.57 7.08
C PHE A 271 9.77 -17.51 8.07
N ALA A 272 9.82 -16.24 7.69
CA ALA A 272 10.29 -15.16 8.56
C ALA A 272 9.43 -15.00 9.83
N ILE A 273 8.14 -15.37 9.78
CA ILE A 273 7.19 -15.32 10.90
C ILE A 273 6.82 -16.71 11.44
N LYS A 274 7.65 -17.73 11.20
CA LYS A 274 7.39 -19.12 11.65
C LYS A 274 7.24 -19.24 13.17
N ASP A 275 7.96 -18.43 13.93
CA ASP A 275 7.98 -18.48 15.40
C ASP A 275 6.87 -17.64 16.05
N PHE A 276 6.04 -16.97 15.24
CA PHE A 276 4.87 -16.25 15.74
C PHE A 276 3.74 -17.23 16.08
N SER A 277 2.92 -16.86 17.05
CA SER A 277 1.75 -17.63 17.46
C SER A 277 0.70 -17.78 16.34
N GLY A 278 -0.40 -18.46 16.65
CA GLY A 278 -1.56 -18.56 15.75
C GLY A 278 -2.16 -17.19 15.37
N LYS A 279 -1.88 -16.12 16.13
CA LYS A 279 -2.34 -14.76 15.78
C LYS A 279 -1.69 -14.20 14.51
N ALA A 280 -0.57 -14.77 14.05
CA ALA A 280 0.04 -14.41 12.77
C ALA A 280 -0.54 -15.17 11.56
N GLU A 281 -1.56 -16.02 11.76
CA GLU A 281 -2.19 -16.75 10.65
C GLU A 281 -2.77 -15.83 9.56
N PRO A 282 -3.37 -14.67 9.88
CA PRO A 282 -3.77 -13.72 8.84
C PRO A 282 -2.63 -13.30 7.93
N LEU A 283 -1.42 -13.06 8.45
CA LEU A 283 -0.26 -12.74 7.62
C LEU A 283 0.12 -13.91 6.71
N ARG A 284 0.18 -15.14 7.24
CA ARG A 284 0.51 -16.33 6.43
C ARG A 284 -0.48 -16.54 5.29
N GLU A 285 -1.76 -16.34 5.56
CA GLU A 285 -2.83 -16.46 4.57
C GLU A 285 -2.84 -15.31 3.56
N ILE A 286 -2.55 -14.07 3.97
CA ILE A 286 -2.39 -12.93 3.05
C ILE A 286 -1.26 -13.22 2.04
N ALA A 287 -0.14 -13.76 2.50
CA ALA A 287 0.99 -14.14 1.65
C ALA A 287 0.58 -15.15 0.56
N ARG A 288 -0.15 -16.21 0.96
CA ARG A 288 -0.68 -17.21 0.02
C ARG A 288 -1.69 -16.60 -0.95
N TYR A 289 -2.60 -15.77 -0.44
CA TYR A 289 -3.63 -15.09 -1.23
C TYR A 289 -3.04 -14.19 -2.32
N PHE A 290 -1.90 -13.53 -2.08
CA PHE A 290 -1.26 -12.72 -3.10
C PHE A 290 -0.80 -13.54 -4.30
N LEU A 291 -0.33 -14.77 -4.11
CA LEU A 291 0.11 -15.64 -5.20
C LEU A 291 -1.06 -16.14 -6.07
N GLU A 292 -2.23 -16.32 -5.46
CA GLU A 292 -3.42 -16.88 -6.12
C GLU A 292 -4.34 -15.82 -6.75
N ARG A 293 -4.10 -14.53 -6.48
CA ARG A 293 -4.99 -13.47 -6.94
C ARG A 293 -4.95 -13.32 -8.45
N LYS A 294 -6.11 -12.97 -9.02
CA LYS A 294 -6.29 -12.69 -10.46
C LYS A 294 -6.46 -11.20 -10.76
N ASN A 295 -6.58 -10.37 -9.72
CA ASN A 295 -6.70 -8.93 -9.81
C ASN A 295 -6.11 -8.26 -8.58
#